data_AF-G1PNR4-F1
#
_entry.id   AF-G1PNR4-F1
#
_cell.length_a   1.000
_cell.length_b   1.000
_cell.length_c   1.000
_cell.angle_alpha   90.00
_cell.angle_beta   90.00
_cell.angle_gamma   90.00
#
_symmetry.space_group_name_H-M   'P 1'
#
loop_
_entity.id
_entity.type
_entity.pdbx_description
1 polymer ?
#
loop_
_entity_poly.entity_id
_entity_poly.type
_entity_poly.pdbx_seq_one_letter_code
_entity_poly.pdbx_strand_id
1 'polypeptide(L)'
;LSPPTLLLLLSGALVLTPSWAGPHSLRYFYTSVSRPGRGEPRFLAVGYVDDTQFVRFDSDAPNPKAEPRAPWMQQPWVEQEDPEYFHRSTRIFKGAAQIDRGNLQTLRGYYNQSEDGSHTIQRMFGCDLGPDGRLLRGYNQYAYDGADYIALNEDLTSWTAADMAAQITKRKWEAAGDAEHYRSYLEGLCVKWLQIYLDKGKETLQRADPPKAHVTHHPVSAREVTLRCWALGFYPADISLTWQRDGEDQTQDMELVETRPAGDGTFQKWAAVGVPPGEEQRYTCHVQHEGLPEPLTLKWEPPSYTFFIIVGIAGGLVLLGAVAAAVMWGRRRSGGKGGSYSQAASSDSGQGSDVSLSASKGETL
;
A
#
# COMPACT_ATOMS: atom_id res chain seq x y z
N LEU A 1 -28.26 -2.48 68.85
CA LEU A 1 -28.78 -1.98 67.55
C LEU A 1 -27.76 -1.00 67.01
N SER A 2 -26.79 -1.52 66.23
CA SER A 2 -25.74 -0.72 65.59
C SER A 2 -26.13 -0.50 64.13
N PRO A 3 -25.96 0.70 63.54
CA PRO A 3 -26.30 0.91 62.14
C PRO A 3 -25.18 0.33 61.24
N PRO A 4 -25.50 -0.25 60.08
CA PRO A 4 -24.47 -0.70 59.15
C PRO A 4 -23.91 0.49 58.38
N THR A 5 -22.59 0.61 58.41
CA THR A 5 -21.79 1.56 57.64
C THR A 5 -21.80 1.15 56.17
N LEU A 6 -22.34 2.01 55.30
CA LEU A 6 -22.34 1.79 53.85
C LEU A 6 -20.98 2.20 53.28
N LEU A 7 -20.14 1.22 52.93
CA LEU A 7 -18.89 1.46 52.18
C LEU A 7 -19.23 1.65 50.69
N LEU A 8 -19.10 2.88 50.19
CA LEU A 8 -19.13 3.18 48.75
C LEU A 8 -17.77 2.81 48.14
N LEU A 9 -17.69 1.65 47.48
CA LEU A 9 -16.57 1.29 46.62
C LEU A 9 -16.72 2.00 45.26
N LEU A 10 -16.01 3.10 45.09
CA LEU A 10 -15.81 3.75 43.80
C LEU A 10 -14.98 2.82 42.90
N SER A 11 -15.67 2.06 42.06
CA SER A 11 -15.06 1.25 41.02
C SER A 11 -14.73 2.17 39.84
N GLY A 12 -13.52 2.76 39.86
CA GLY A 12 -12.98 3.45 38.71
C GLY A 12 -12.67 2.43 37.61
N ALA A 13 -13.52 2.35 36.60
CA ALA A 13 -13.18 1.67 35.36
C ALA A 13 -12.06 2.48 34.68
N LEU A 14 -10.82 2.02 34.84
CA LEU A 14 -9.76 2.33 33.89
C LEU A 14 -10.21 1.76 32.55
N VAL A 15 -10.80 2.61 31.71
CA VAL A 15 -10.92 2.34 30.28
C VAL A 15 -9.49 2.35 29.76
N LEU A 16 -8.85 1.17 29.77
CA LEU A 16 -7.72 0.90 28.92
C LEU A 16 -8.25 1.08 27.51
N THR A 17 -7.98 2.24 26.90
CA THR A 17 -8.07 2.35 25.45
C THR A 17 -7.23 1.20 24.89
N PRO A 18 -7.77 0.32 24.04
CA PRO A 18 -6.93 -0.63 23.33
C PRO A 18 -5.86 0.21 22.63
N SER A 19 -4.60 0.07 23.04
CA SER A 19 -3.52 0.55 22.20
C SER A 19 -3.59 -0.35 20.98
N TRP A 20 -4.11 0.16 19.88
CA TRP A 20 -4.18 -0.57 18.61
C TRP A 20 -2.79 -0.86 18.03
N ALA A 21 -1.70 -0.48 18.71
CA ALA A 21 -0.35 -0.85 18.38
C ALA A 21 -0.23 -2.37 18.32
N GLY A 22 -0.36 -2.91 17.11
CA GLY A 22 -0.16 -4.31 16.81
C GLY A 22 1.28 -4.75 17.06
N PRO A 23 1.54 -6.07 17.03
CA PRO A 23 2.91 -6.55 17.06
C PRO A 23 3.67 -6.05 15.82
N HIS A 24 4.96 -5.74 16.01
CA HIS A 24 5.86 -5.37 14.93
C HIS A 24 6.75 -6.53 14.54
N SER A 25 7.26 -6.54 13.32
CA SER A 25 7.97 -7.69 12.75
C SER A 25 9.14 -7.27 11.88
N LEU A 26 10.24 -8.02 11.97
CA LEU A 26 11.42 -7.86 11.12
C LEU A 26 11.58 -9.15 10.32
N ARG A 27 11.44 -9.07 9.00
CA ARG A 27 11.48 -10.22 8.09
C ARG A 27 12.56 -10.05 7.04
N TYR A 28 13.34 -11.10 6.82
CA TYR A 28 14.21 -11.22 5.66
C TYR A 28 13.74 -12.37 4.78
N PHE A 29 13.69 -12.13 3.47
CA PHE A 29 13.38 -13.12 2.46
C PHE A 29 14.57 -13.24 1.52
N TYR A 30 15.18 -14.43 1.49
CA TYR A 30 16.23 -14.77 0.54
C TYR A 30 15.65 -15.70 -0.53
N THR A 31 16.06 -15.51 -1.78
CA THR A 31 15.66 -16.34 -2.91
C THR A 31 16.85 -16.60 -3.81
N SER A 32 17.15 -17.87 -4.00
CA SER A 32 18.26 -18.35 -4.80
C SER A 32 17.75 -19.22 -5.92
N VAL A 33 17.97 -18.80 -7.18
CA VAL A 33 17.49 -19.49 -8.37
C VAL A 33 18.67 -19.99 -9.18
N SER A 34 18.86 -21.30 -9.27
CA SER A 34 19.85 -21.91 -10.15
C SER A 34 19.48 -21.69 -11.63
N ARG A 35 20.48 -21.56 -12.50
CA ARG A 35 20.27 -21.24 -13.92
C ARG A 35 21.22 -22.07 -14.80
N PRO A 36 20.96 -23.38 -14.98
CA PRO A 36 21.82 -24.26 -15.77
C PRO A 36 22.18 -23.65 -17.13
N GLY A 37 23.47 -23.64 -17.47
CA GLY A 37 23.98 -23.08 -18.72
C GLY A 37 23.94 -21.54 -18.83
N ARG A 38 23.49 -20.81 -17.80
CA ARG A 38 23.38 -19.33 -17.81
C ARG A 38 24.16 -18.65 -16.67
N GLY A 39 25.15 -19.35 -16.11
CA GLY A 39 26.04 -18.83 -15.07
C GLY A 39 25.63 -19.24 -13.65
N GLU A 40 26.07 -18.44 -12.68
CA GLU A 40 25.82 -18.70 -11.27
C GLU A 40 24.33 -18.53 -10.88
N PRO A 41 23.86 -19.21 -9.82
CA PRO A 41 22.54 -18.95 -9.28
C PRO A 41 22.34 -17.46 -8.96
N ARG A 42 21.16 -16.92 -9.29
CA ARG A 42 20.80 -15.56 -8.87
C ARG A 42 20.38 -15.60 -7.41
N PHE A 43 20.94 -14.72 -6.59
CA PHE A 43 20.57 -14.52 -5.21
C PHE A 43 19.91 -13.13 -5.04
N LEU A 44 18.68 -13.11 -4.53
CA LEU A 44 18.00 -11.92 -4.05
C LEU A 44 17.83 -11.99 -2.53
N ALA A 45 18.05 -10.88 -1.85
CA ALA A 45 17.65 -10.70 -0.46
C ALA A 45 16.86 -9.40 -0.33
N VAL A 46 15.76 -9.46 0.43
CA VAL A 46 14.97 -8.29 0.81
C VAL A 46 14.66 -8.34 2.31
N GLY A 47 14.67 -7.18 2.96
CA GLY A 47 14.31 -7.04 4.36
C GLY A 47 13.13 -6.08 4.52
N TYR A 48 12.21 -6.44 5.40
CA TYR A 48 10.99 -5.70 5.73
C TYR A 48 10.91 -5.46 7.23
N VAL A 49 10.46 -4.26 7.61
CA VAL A 49 9.85 -4.03 8.92
C VAL A 49 8.36 -3.87 8.67
N ASP A 50 7.56 -4.76 9.23
CA ASP A 50 6.14 -4.92 8.91
C ASP A 50 5.94 -5.02 7.40
N ASP A 51 5.17 -4.10 6.83
CA ASP A 51 4.85 -4.04 5.41
C ASP A 51 5.79 -3.12 4.61
N THR A 52 6.85 -2.58 5.25
CA THR A 52 7.77 -1.61 4.65
C THR A 52 9.13 -2.24 4.32
N GLN A 53 9.45 -2.35 3.03
CA GLN A 53 10.77 -2.81 2.57
C GLN A 53 11.84 -1.77 2.92
N PHE A 54 12.90 -2.17 3.63
CA PHE A 54 13.97 -1.26 4.04
C PHE A 54 15.33 -1.58 3.42
N VAL A 55 15.57 -2.82 2.97
CA VAL A 55 16.82 -3.22 2.32
C VAL A 55 16.60 -4.20 1.17
N ARG A 56 17.48 -4.13 0.17
CA ARG A 56 17.56 -5.06 -0.96
C ARG A 56 19.01 -5.41 -1.29
N PHE A 57 19.24 -6.61 -1.77
CA PHE A 57 20.46 -7.04 -2.45
C PHE A 57 20.10 -7.91 -3.65
N ASP A 58 20.83 -7.74 -4.76
CA ASP A 58 20.67 -8.52 -5.99
C ASP A 58 22.06 -8.91 -6.52
N SER A 59 22.34 -10.22 -6.62
CA SER A 59 23.63 -10.71 -7.10
C SER A 59 23.92 -10.35 -8.55
N ASP A 60 22.88 -10.09 -9.34
CA ASP A 60 23.00 -9.76 -10.76
C ASP A 60 23.18 -8.25 -10.99
N ALA A 61 23.12 -7.42 -9.95
CA ALA A 61 23.39 -6.00 -10.08
C ALA A 61 24.84 -5.78 -10.56
N PRO A 62 25.14 -4.74 -11.38
CA PRO A 62 26.51 -4.47 -11.84
C PRO A 62 27.53 -4.28 -10.70
N ASN A 63 27.07 -3.79 -9.55
CA ASN A 63 27.86 -3.69 -8.32
C ASN A 63 27.02 -4.24 -7.14
N PRO A 64 27.04 -5.57 -6.88
CA PRO A 64 26.21 -6.18 -5.86
C PRO A 64 26.56 -5.68 -4.46
N LYS A 65 25.64 -4.92 -3.87
CA LYS A 65 25.72 -4.35 -2.52
C LYS A 65 24.33 -4.26 -1.89
N ALA A 66 24.29 -4.17 -0.56
CA ALA A 66 23.06 -3.89 0.17
C ALA A 66 22.63 -2.44 -0.11
N GLU A 67 21.38 -2.26 -0.53
CA GLU A 67 20.82 -0.98 -0.90
C GLU A 67 19.63 -0.62 0.00
N PRO A 68 19.58 0.61 0.55
CA PRO A 68 18.43 1.07 1.31
C PRO A 68 17.20 1.21 0.39
N ARG A 69 16.05 0.78 0.89
CA ARG A 69 14.75 0.84 0.18
C ARG A 69 13.72 1.73 0.86
N ALA A 70 14.00 2.20 2.07
CA ALA A 70 13.17 3.15 2.79
C ALA A 70 13.92 4.48 3.03
N PRO A 71 13.24 5.64 3.01
CA PRO A 71 13.88 6.95 3.25
C PRO A 71 14.58 7.03 4.62
N TRP A 72 13.99 6.43 5.65
CA TRP A 72 14.60 6.42 6.99
C TRP A 72 15.91 5.63 7.03
N MET A 73 16.16 4.67 6.13
CA MET A 73 17.45 3.97 6.02
C MET A 73 18.54 4.75 5.27
N GLN A 74 18.21 5.89 4.67
CA GLN A 74 19.17 6.74 3.94
C GLN A 74 19.72 7.88 4.82
N GLN A 75 19.26 7.96 6.06
CA GLN A 75 19.62 9.02 7.00
C GLN A 75 20.95 8.72 7.71
N PRO A 76 21.65 9.76 8.24
CA PRO A 76 22.95 9.59 8.89
C PRO A 76 22.96 8.69 10.13
N TRP A 77 21.80 8.41 10.74
CA TRP A 77 21.74 7.60 11.95
C TRP A 77 22.28 6.19 11.73
N VAL A 78 22.16 5.63 10.52
CA VAL A 78 22.62 4.26 10.22
C VAL A 78 24.13 4.17 10.46
N GLU A 79 24.88 5.15 9.93
CA GLU A 79 26.34 5.21 10.09
C GLU A 79 26.75 5.61 11.51
N GLN A 80 25.93 6.36 12.23
CA GLN A 80 26.17 6.69 13.64
C GLN A 80 25.99 5.48 14.56
N GLU A 81 24.94 4.68 14.31
CA GLU A 81 24.66 3.45 15.07
C GLU A 81 25.67 2.36 14.70
N ASP A 82 26.01 2.25 13.41
CA ASP A 82 26.94 1.27 12.89
C ASP A 82 27.58 1.72 11.56
N PRO A 83 28.82 2.26 11.59
CA PRO A 83 29.51 2.75 10.41
C PRO A 83 29.67 1.69 9.30
N GLU A 84 29.69 0.41 9.66
CA GLU A 84 29.89 -0.70 8.74
C GLU A 84 28.58 -1.36 8.30
N TYR A 85 27.41 -0.78 8.60
CA TYR A 85 26.12 -1.43 8.43
C TYR A 85 25.90 -2.00 7.02
N PHE A 86 26.01 -1.17 5.98
CA PHE A 86 25.78 -1.60 4.60
C PHE A 86 26.91 -2.49 4.07
N HIS A 87 28.15 -2.26 4.52
CA HIS A 87 29.28 -3.08 4.13
C HIS A 87 29.20 -4.49 4.74
N ARG A 88 28.89 -4.58 6.04
CA ARG A 88 28.61 -5.84 6.75
C ARG A 88 27.43 -6.57 6.14
N SER A 89 26.32 -5.87 5.88
CA SER A 89 25.13 -6.46 5.23
C SER A 89 25.47 -7.00 3.84
N THR A 90 26.25 -6.26 3.04
CA THR A 90 26.73 -6.72 1.73
C THR A 90 27.55 -8.01 1.86
N ARG A 91 28.47 -8.08 2.83
CA ARG A 91 29.28 -9.27 3.08
C ARG A 91 28.42 -10.46 3.51
N ILE A 92 27.43 -10.24 4.37
CA ILE A 92 26.47 -11.26 4.81
C ILE A 92 25.68 -11.80 3.60
N PHE A 93 25.12 -10.93 2.76
CA PHE A 93 24.36 -11.37 1.57
C PHE A 93 25.24 -12.10 0.56
N LYS A 94 26.48 -11.66 0.33
CA LYS A 94 27.44 -12.39 -0.52
C LYS A 94 27.78 -13.77 0.06
N GLY A 95 27.97 -13.86 1.37
CA GLY A 95 28.19 -15.14 2.05
C GLY A 95 26.99 -16.09 1.92
N ALA A 96 25.77 -15.57 2.14
CA ALA A 96 24.53 -16.32 1.96
C ALA A 96 24.37 -16.83 0.52
N ALA A 97 24.70 -16.00 -0.49
CA ALA A 97 24.67 -16.42 -1.89
C ALA A 97 25.61 -17.61 -2.18
N GLN A 98 26.81 -17.64 -1.58
CA GLN A 98 27.74 -18.76 -1.73
C GLN A 98 27.23 -20.03 -1.02
N ILE A 99 26.64 -19.88 0.17
CA ILE A 99 26.03 -21.00 0.90
C ILE A 99 24.86 -21.58 0.09
N ASP A 100 23.97 -20.74 -0.43
CA ASP A 100 22.82 -21.19 -1.21
C ASP A 100 23.21 -21.84 -2.54
N ARG A 101 24.30 -21.39 -3.16
CA ARG A 101 24.88 -22.08 -4.33
C ARG A 101 25.25 -23.53 -3.99
N GLY A 102 25.92 -23.77 -2.87
CA GLY A 102 26.25 -25.12 -2.42
C GLY A 102 25.01 -25.93 -2.00
N ASN A 103 24.03 -25.26 -1.37
CA ASN A 103 22.77 -25.90 -0.99
C ASN A 103 21.95 -26.33 -2.21
N LEU A 104 21.91 -25.53 -3.29
CA LEU A 104 21.22 -25.89 -4.53
C LEU A 104 21.77 -27.19 -5.13
N GLN A 105 23.10 -27.35 -5.14
CA GLN A 105 23.74 -28.58 -5.60
C GLN A 105 23.43 -29.77 -4.68
N THR A 106 23.44 -29.53 -3.37
CA THR A 106 23.16 -30.56 -2.35
C THR A 106 21.72 -31.05 -2.45
N LEU A 107 20.75 -30.14 -2.51
CA LEU A 107 19.32 -30.47 -2.60
C LEU A 107 18.99 -31.19 -3.91
N ARG A 108 19.52 -30.72 -5.04
CA ARG A 108 19.41 -31.43 -6.33
C ARG A 108 19.86 -32.89 -6.21
N GLY A 109 20.96 -33.13 -5.51
CA GLY A 109 21.46 -34.47 -5.22
C GLY A 109 20.53 -35.29 -4.32
N TYR A 110 20.02 -34.72 -3.23
CA TYR A 110 19.08 -35.41 -2.34
C TYR A 110 17.79 -35.85 -3.04
N TYR A 111 17.31 -35.04 -3.98
CA TYR A 111 16.11 -35.32 -4.76
C TYR A 111 16.37 -36.07 -6.08
N ASN A 112 17.61 -36.44 -6.39
CA ASN A 112 18.01 -37.09 -7.64
C ASN A 112 17.51 -36.35 -8.90
N GLN A 113 17.57 -35.01 -8.88
CA GLN A 113 17.08 -34.17 -9.97
C GLN A 113 18.15 -33.98 -11.07
N SER A 114 17.70 -33.73 -12.30
CA SER A 114 18.58 -33.52 -13.47
C SER A 114 19.39 -32.24 -13.38
N GLU A 115 20.58 -32.21 -14.00
CA GLU A 115 21.42 -31.01 -14.01
C GLU A 115 20.86 -29.85 -14.85
N ASP A 116 20.03 -30.16 -15.84
CA ASP A 116 19.40 -29.17 -16.73
C ASP A 116 18.19 -28.46 -16.08
N GLY A 117 17.77 -28.95 -14.91
CA GLY A 117 16.64 -28.41 -14.15
C GLY A 117 17.00 -27.10 -13.43
N SER A 118 16.13 -26.10 -13.55
CA SER A 118 16.21 -24.88 -12.75
C SER A 118 15.49 -25.11 -11.43
N HIS A 119 16.21 -24.93 -10.33
CA HIS A 119 15.73 -25.10 -8.96
C HIS A 119 15.83 -23.82 -8.15
N THR A 120 14.95 -23.68 -7.15
CA THR A 120 14.84 -22.50 -6.30
C THR A 120 14.92 -22.87 -4.82
N ILE A 121 15.76 -22.18 -4.06
CA ILE A 121 15.71 -22.18 -2.59
C ILE A 121 15.16 -20.83 -2.14
N GLN A 122 14.21 -20.86 -1.21
CA GLN A 122 13.74 -19.67 -0.51
C GLN A 122 13.98 -19.83 0.98
N ARG A 123 14.35 -18.74 1.64
CA ARG A 123 14.49 -18.69 3.10
C ARG A 123 13.75 -17.48 3.63
N MET A 124 12.97 -17.68 4.68
CA MET A 124 12.32 -16.62 5.41
C MET A 124 12.72 -16.73 6.88
N PHE A 125 13.24 -15.64 7.45
CA PHE A 125 13.63 -15.61 8.87
C PHE A 125 13.46 -14.22 9.45
N GLY A 126 13.26 -14.16 10.77
CA GLY A 126 12.88 -12.92 11.43
C GLY A 126 12.27 -13.12 12.81
N CYS A 127 11.86 -12.01 13.41
CA CYS A 127 11.27 -11.98 14.74
C CYS A 127 10.08 -11.01 14.79
N ASP A 128 9.13 -11.32 15.66
CA ASP A 128 7.99 -10.48 15.98
C ASP A 128 8.12 -9.97 17.42
N LEU A 129 7.87 -8.68 17.65
CA LEU A 129 7.84 -8.05 18.96
C LEU A 129 6.42 -7.66 19.34
N GLY A 130 6.10 -7.85 20.61
CA GLY A 130 4.85 -7.38 21.18
C GLY A 130 4.86 -5.87 21.41
N PRO A 131 3.72 -5.30 21.83
CA PRO A 131 3.62 -3.87 22.13
C PRO A 131 4.55 -3.41 23.26
N ASP A 132 4.97 -4.33 24.14
CA ASP A 132 5.96 -4.10 25.20
C ASP A 132 7.42 -4.19 24.71
N GLY A 133 7.63 -4.40 23.41
CA GLY A 133 8.94 -4.52 22.77
C GLY A 133 9.65 -5.85 23.03
N ARG A 134 8.98 -6.85 23.62
CA ARG A 134 9.55 -8.17 23.89
C ARG A 134 9.29 -9.13 22.73
N LEU A 135 10.19 -10.12 22.59
CA LEU A 135 10.05 -11.17 21.59
C LEU A 135 8.76 -11.96 21.83
N LEU A 136 7.90 -12.01 20.82
CA LEU A 136 6.73 -12.89 20.77
C LEU A 136 7.06 -14.19 20.05
N ARG A 137 7.77 -14.10 18.92
CA ARG A 137 8.05 -15.22 18.04
C ARG A 137 9.33 -15.00 17.26
N GLY A 138 10.14 -16.04 17.11
CA GLY A 138 11.21 -16.12 16.13
C GLY A 138 10.87 -17.18 15.07
N TYR A 139 11.32 -16.98 13.83
CA TYR A 139 11.14 -17.96 12.77
C TYR A 139 12.36 -18.02 11.85
N ASN A 140 12.61 -19.21 11.32
CA ASN A 140 13.59 -19.49 10.29
C ASN A 140 13.14 -20.73 9.52
N GLN A 141 12.72 -20.54 8.28
CA GLN A 141 12.15 -21.60 7.44
C GLN A 141 12.71 -21.52 6.02
N TYR A 142 12.84 -22.70 5.42
CA TYR A 142 13.31 -22.87 4.06
C TYR A 142 12.28 -23.60 3.23
N ALA A 143 12.17 -23.20 1.97
CA ALA A 143 11.39 -23.87 0.93
C ALA A 143 12.30 -24.23 -0.25
N TYR A 144 11.99 -25.32 -0.93
CA TYR A 144 12.68 -25.79 -2.12
C TYR A 144 11.65 -26.04 -3.24
N ASP A 145 11.89 -25.43 -4.41
CA ASP A 145 10.98 -25.47 -5.56
C ASP A 145 9.52 -25.08 -5.22
N GLY A 146 9.36 -24.15 -4.28
CA GLY A 146 8.06 -23.62 -3.83
C GLY A 146 7.34 -24.45 -2.78
N ALA A 147 7.89 -25.60 -2.37
CA ALA A 147 7.35 -26.43 -1.29
C ALA A 147 8.17 -26.26 0.00
N ASP A 148 7.51 -26.33 1.15
CA ASP A 148 8.19 -26.32 2.45
C ASP A 148 9.25 -27.42 2.53
N TYR A 149 10.43 -27.08 3.05
CA TYR A 149 11.56 -28.02 3.18
C TYR A 149 11.88 -28.30 4.65
N ILE A 150 12.28 -27.27 5.41
CA ILE A 150 12.59 -27.40 6.84
C ILE A 150 12.28 -26.09 7.58
N ALA A 151 11.74 -26.18 8.78
CA ALA A 151 11.40 -25.03 9.62
C ALA A 151 11.88 -25.23 11.06
N LEU A 152 12.41 -24.15 11.65
CA LEU A 152 12.67 -24.06 13.09
C LEU A 152 11.33 -23.93 13.81
N ASN A 153 11.10 -24.78 14.80
CA ASN A 153 9.88 -24.77 15.59
C ASN A 153 9.83 -23.56 16.52
N GLU A 154 8.62 -23.25 17.03
CA GLU A 154 8.38 -22.11 17.93
C GLU A 154 9.19 -22.18 19.24
N ASP A 155 9.64 -23.38 19.64
CA ASP A 155 10.54 -23.59 20.77
C ASP A 155 11.98 -23.08 20.52
N LEU A 156 12.32 -22.75 19.26
CA LEU A 156 13.65 -22.34 18.79
C LEU A 156 14.77 -23.37 19.09
N THR A 157 14.42 -24.62 19.37
CA THR A 157 15.36 -25.72 19.67
C THR A 157 15.25 -26.86 18.68
N SER A 158 14.06 -27.09 18.14
CA SER A 158 13.76 -28.28 17.35
C SER A 158 13.34 -27.93 15.92
N TRP A 159 13.43 -28.92 15.03
CA TRP A 159 13.18 -28.75 13.60
C TRP A 159 12.03 -29.64 13.12
N THR A 160 11.20 -29.07 12.25
CA THR A 160 10.22 -29.82 11.46
C THR A 160 10.73 -29.95 10.03
N ALA A 161 10.85 -31.18 9.55
CA ALA A 161 11.27 -31.51 8.19
C ALA A 161 10.06 -31.98 7.38
N ALA A 162 9.89 -31.45 6.17
CA ALA A 162 8.71 -31.69 5.35
C ALA A 162 8.71 -33.09 4.70
N ASP A 163 9.87 -33.63 4.36
CA ASP A 163 10.02 -34.92 3.69
C ASP A 163 11.30 -35.67 4.07
N MET A 164 11.54 -36.81 3.43
CA MET A 164 12.71 -37.66 3.68
C MET A 164 14.06 -37.01 3.31
N ALA A 165 14.09 -36.12 2.33
CA ALA A 165 15.30 -35.37 1.99
C ALA A 165 15.61 -34.33 3.07
N ALA A 166 14.58 -33.60 3.53
CA ALA A 166 14.69 -32.66 4.63
C ALA A 166 15.13 -33.32 5.95
N GLN A 167 14.77 -34.60 6.19
CA GLN A 167 15.28 -35.35 7.34
C GLN A 167 16.82 -35.48 7.34
N ILE A 168 17.46 -35.49 6.17
CA ILE A 168 18.93 -35.51 6.06
C ILE A 168 19.50 -34.19 6.60
N THR A 169 18.95 -33.05 6.20
CA THR A 169 19.35 -31.74 6.71
C THR A 169 19.07 -31.64 8.21
N LYS A 170 17.88 -32.04 8.67
CA LYS A 170 17.51 -32.04 10.09
C LYS A 170 18.56 -32.73 10.95
N ARG A 171 18.94 -33.97 10.62
CA ARG A 171 19.94 -34.74 11.37
C ARG A 171 21.31 -34.04 11.40
N LYS A 172 21.72 -33.43 10.28
CA LYS A 172 22.98 -32.68 10.21
C LYS A 172 22.95 -31.45 11.10
N TRP A 173 21.88 -30.68 11.06
CA TRP A 173 21.72 -29.45 11.86
C TRP A 173 21.56 -29.73 13.34
N GLU A 174 20.86 -30.79 13.72
CA GLU A 174 20.76 -31.25 15.11
C GLU A 174 22.13 -31.70 15.63
N ALA A 175 22.89 -32.48 14.85
CA ALA A 175 24.24 -32.90 15.23
C ALA A 175 25.23 -31.73 15.34
N ALA A 176 25.04 -30.67 14.55
CA ALA A 176 25.86 -29.46 14.57
C ALA A 176 25.41 -28.42 15.62
N GLY A 177 24.21 -28.58 16.20
CA GLY A 177 23.67 -27.62 17.17
C GLY A 177 23.17 -26.31 16.53
N ASP A 178 22.83 -26.31 15.23
CA ASP A 178 22.51 -25.09 14.46
C ASP A 178 21.34 -24.28 15.05
N ALA A 179 20.41 -24.93 15.78
CA ALA A 179 19.29 -24.25 16.43
C ALA A 179 19.77 -23.16 17.40
N GLU A 180 20.87 -23.38 18.14
CA GLU A 180 21.41 -22.41 19.09
C GLU A 180 21.91 -21.14 18.37
N HIS A 181 22.56 -21.31 17.21
CA HIS A 181 23.02 -20.18 16.40
C HIS A 181 21.85 -19.31 15.94
N TYR A 182 20.78 -19.92 15.42
CA TYR A 182 19.61 -19.16 14.98
C TYR A 182 18.85 -18.54 16.15
N ARG A 183 18.68 -19.27 17.25
CA ARG A 183 18.08 -18.72 18.48
C ARG A 183 18.82 -17.48 18.96
N SER A 184 20.15 -17.54 19.04
CA SER A 184 20.98 -16.41 19.48
C SER A 184 20.77 -15.15 18.62
N TYR A 185 20.65 -15.31 17.29
CA TYR A 185 20.30 -14.21 16.40
C TYR A 185 18.88 -13.70 16.65
N LEU A 186 17.90 -14.60 16.73
CA LEU A 186 16.47 -14.28 16.83
C LEU A 186 16.12 -13.59 18.16
N GLU A 187 16.69 -14.04 19.27
CA GLU A 187 16.47 -13.47 20.61
C GLU A 187 17.32 -12.23 20.87
N GLY A 188 18.47 -12.10 20.20
CA GLY A 188 19.41 -11.00 20.40
C GLY A 188 19.34 -9.94 19.30
N LEU A 189 20.05 -10.18 18.20
CA LEU A 189 20.26 -9.19 17.15
C LEU A 189 18.97 -8.79 16.43
N CYS A 190 18.07 -9.73 16.18
CA CYS A 190 16.81 -9.44 15.52
C CYS A 190 15.96 -8.47 16.35
N VAL A 191 15.76 -8.78 17.64
CA VAL A 191 15.04 -7.91 18.60
C VAL A 191 15.68 -6.53 18.67
N LYS A 192 17.00 -6.47 18.87
CA LYS A 192 17.74 -5.20 18.97
C LYS A 192 17.55 -4.33 17.73
N TRP A 193 17.76 -4.90 16.54
CA TRP A 193 17.67 -4.13 15.29
C TRP A 193 16.23 -3.70 14.98
N LEU A 194 15.24 -4.55 15.26
CA LEU A 194 13.84 -4.16 15.08
C LEU A 194 13.46 -2.98 15.98
N GLN A 195 13.88 -2.98 17.25
CA GLN A 195 13.66 -1.83 18.15
C GLN A 195 14.32 -0.54 17.60
N ILE A 196 15.55 -0.62 17.10
CA ILE A 196 16.24 0.53 16.49
C ILE A 196 15.48 1.02 15.25
N TYR A 197 15.05 0.12 14.36
CA TYR A 197 14.31 0.51 13.16
C TYR A 197 12.97 1.14 13.50
N LEU A 198 12.25 0.65 14.51
CA LEU A 198 11.00 1.25 14.96
C LEU A 198 11.19 2.64 15.56
N ASP A 199 12.27 2.88 16.31
CA ASP A 199 12.62 4.20 16.82
C ASP A 199 12.96 5.17 15.68
N LYS A 200 13.85 4.75 14.76
CA LYS A 200 14.38 5.61 13.69
C LYS A 200 13.41 5.80 12.53
N GLY A 201 12.55 4.82 12.28
CA GLY A 201 11.52 4.83 11.25
C GLY A 201 10.13 5.17 11.77
N LYS A 202 10.00 5.64 13.01
CA LYS A 202 8.73 5.82 13.73
C LYS A 202 7.63 6.50 12.90
N GLU A 203 7.94 7.61 12.24
CA GLU A 203 6.97 8.36 11.43
C GLU A 203 6.42 7.58 10.25
N THR A 204 7.15 6.57 9.75
CA THR A 204 6.72 5.72 8.64
C THR A 204 6.14 4.39 9.13
N LEU A 205 6.77 3.75 10.12
CA LEU A 205 6.46 2.39 10.53
C LEU A 205 5.32 2.31 11.54
N GLN A 206 5.14 3.34 12.37
CA GLN A 206 4.10 3.42 13.40
C GLN A 206 2.97 4.39 13.02
N ARG A 207 2.83 4.70 11.73
CA ARG A 207 1.67 5.44 11.23
C ARG A 207 0.53 4.47 10.95
N ALA A 208 -0.69 4.97 11.08
CA ALA A 208 -1.89 4.27 10.63
C ALA A 208 -2.68 5.23 9.73
N ASP A 209 -2.62 4.98 8.43
CA ASP A 209 -3.31 5.78 7.42
C ASP A 209 -4.68 5.14 7.15
N PRO A 210 -5.81 5.81 7.46
CA PRO A 210 -7.13 5.22 7.27
C PRO A 210 -7.47 5.02 5.78
N PRO A 211 -8.24 3.97 5.44
CA PRO A 211 -8.69 3.72 4.06
C PRO A 211 -9.67 4.79 3.58
N LYS A 212 -9.44 5.26 2.35
CA LYS A 212 -10.44 6.00 1.57
C LYS A 212 -11.41 5.00 0.97
N ALA A 213 -12.51 4.77 1.68
CA ALA A 213 -13.46 3.74 1.30
C ALA A 213 -14.70 4.29 0.60
N HIS A 214 -15.21 3.57 -0.41
CA HIS A 214 -16.42 3.94 -1.16
C HIS A 214 -17.04 2.73 -1.86
N VAL A 215 -18.32 2.81 -2.21
CA VAL A 215 -19.04 1.75 -2.92
C VAL A 215 -19.35 2.18 -4.36
N THR A 216 -19.03 1.31 -5.29
CA THR A 216 -19.33 1.46 -6.72
C THR A 216 -20.42 0.49 -7.15
N HIS A 217 -21.24 0.90 -8.11
CA HIS A 217 -22.41 0.15 -8.58
C HIS A 217 -22.27 -0.13 -10.08
N HIS A 218 -22.29 -1.40 -10.45
CA HIS A 218 -22.11 -1.86 -11.83
C HIS A 218 -23.29 -2.74 -12.24
N PRO A 219 -24.22 -2.25 -13.08
CA PRO A 219 -25.25 -3.09 -13.67
C PRO A 219 -24.61 -4.16 -14.57
N VAL A 220 -24.88 -5.44 -14.30
CA VAL A 220 -24.39 -6.56 -15.12
C VAL A 220 -25.48 -7.02 -16.09
N SER A 221 -26.71 -7.15 -15.58
CA SER A 221 -27.88 -7.52 -16.37
C SER A 221 -29.16 -6.89 -15.80
N ALA A 222 -30.30 -7.10 -16.46
CA ALA A 222 -31.60 -6.67 -15.95
C ALA A 222 -32.00 -7.34 -14.61
N ARG A 223 -31.27 -8.37 -14.18
CA ARG A 223 -31.54 -9.15 -12.96
C ARG A 223 -30.39 -9.12 -11.96
N GLU A 224 -29.30 -8.43 -12.28
CA GLU A 224 -28.09 -8.48 -11.46
C GLU A 224 -27.30 -7.18 -11.55
N VAL A 225 -26.94 -6.69 -10.38
CA VAL A 225 -26.04 -5.56 -10.16
C VAL A 225 -24.86 -6.08 -9.34
N THR A 226 -23.66 -5.59 -9.59
CA THR A 226 -22.52 -5.80 -8.70
C THR A 226 -22.26 -4.54 -7.89
N LEU A 227 -22.28 -4.68 -6.57
CA LEU A 227 -21.76 -3.67 -5.66
C LEU A 227 -20.31 -4.00 -5.33
N ARG A 228 -19.41 -3.03 -5.48
CA ARG A 228 -17.99 -3.20 -5.12
C ARG A 228 -17.56 -2.12 -4.14
N CYS A 229 -17.15 -2.58 -2.96
CA CYS A 229 -16.59 -1.77 -1.89
C CYS A 229 -15.08 -1.69 -2.06
N TRP A 230 -14.58 -0.47 -2.20
CA TRP A 230 -13.16 -0.17 -2.31
C TRP A 230 -12.62 0.33 -0.99
N ALA A 231 -11.39 -0.04 -0.67
CA ALA A 231 -10.55 0.60 0.34
C ALA A 231 -9.22 0.95 -0.34
N LEU A 232 -8.82 2.23 -0.30
CA LEU A 232 -7.64 2.74 -1.01
C LEU A 232 -6.76 3.57 -0.08
N GLY A 233 -5.44 3.52 -0.30
CA GLY A 233 -4.50 4.44 0.31
C GLY A 233 -4.31 4.25 1.81
N PHE A 234 -4.45 3.02 2.31
CA PHE A 234 -4.32 2.70 3.73
C PHE A 234 -2.97 2.06 4.06
N TYR A 235 -2.56 2.17 5.33
CA TYR A 235 -1.39 1.51 5.90
C TYR A 235 -1.64 1.27 7.41
N PRO A 236 -1.33 0.11 8.01
CA PRO A 236 -0.65 -1.06 7.42
C PRO A 236 -1.54 -1.87 6.47
N ALA A 237 -1.02 -2.96 5.90
CA ALA A 237 -1.72 -3.78 4.90
C ALA A 237 -2.89 -4.59 5.48
N ASP A 238 -2.87 -4.87 6.79
CA ASP A 238 -3.94 -5.63 7.44
C ASP A 238 -5.24 -4.81 7.44
N ILE A 239 -6.28 -5.37 6.85
CA ILE A 239 -7.60 -4.74 6.68
C ILE A 239 -8.65 -5.83 6.49
N SER A 240 -9.84 -5.61 7.05
CA SER A 240 -11.00 -6.49 6.83
C SER A 240 -12.10 -5.76 6.07
N LEU A 241 -12.58 -6.37 4.99
CA LEU A 241 -13.72 -5.91 4.18
C LEU A 241 -14.77 -7.03 4.16
N THR A 242 -15.97 -6.76 4.67
CA THR A 242 -17.06 -7.74 4.73
C THR A 242 -18.34 -7.13 4.17
N TRP A 243 -19.04 -7.88 3.31
CA TRP A 243 -20.40 -7.54 2.90
C TRP A 243 -21.42 -8.19 3.83
N GLN A 244 -22.42 -7.42 4.23
CA GLN A 244 -23.58 -7.89 4.97
C GLN A 244 -24.86 -7.55 4.23
N ARG A 245 -25.85 -8.44 4.33
CA ARG A 245 -27.23 -8.22 3.91
C ARG A 245 -28.13 -8.28 5.14
N ASP A 246 -28.79 -7.17 5.47
CA ASP A 246 -29.63 -7.05 6.68
C ASP A 246 -28.94 -7.52 7.98
N GLY A 247 -27.61 -7.37 8.05
CA GLY A 247 -26.78 -7.79 9.18
C GLY A 247 -26.17 -9.20 9.06
N GLU A 248 -26.50 -9.97 8.03
CA GLU A 248 -25.93 -11.31 7.79
C GLU A 248 -24.74 -11.27 6.83
N ASP A 249 -23.61 -11.85 7.24
CA ASP A 249 -22.36 -11.89 6.46
C ASP A 249 -22.52 -12.68 5.14
N GLN A 250 -22.01 -12.12 4.04
CA GLN A 250 -22.10 -12.67 2.68
C GLN A 250 -20.78 -13.29 2.21
N THR A 251 -20.01 -13.91 3.12
CA THR A 251 -18.63 -14.36 2.87
C THR A 251 -18.48 -15.34 1.71
N GLN A 252 -19.49 -16.17 1.42
CA GLN A 252 -19.43 -17.16 0.32
C GLN A 252 -19.77 -16.55 -1.05
N ASP A 253 -20.62 -15.52 -1.07
CA ASP A 253 -21.11 -14.89 -2.29
C ASP A 253 -20.28 -13.65 -2.66
N MET A 254 -19.35 -13.24 -1.80
CA MET A 254 -18.47 -12.11 -2.05
C MET A 254 -17.20 -12.51 -2.79
N GLU A 255 -16.86 -11.72 -3.81
CA GLU A 255 -15.53 -11.73 -4.42
C GLU A 255 -14.62 -10.80 -3.62
N LEU A 256 -13.67 -11.37 -2.88
CA LEU A 256 -12.68 -10.63 -2.11
C LEU A 256 -11.30 -10.78 -2.75
N VAL A 257 -10.67 -9.68 -3.11
CA VAL A 257 -9.28 -9.72 -3.58
C VAL A 257 -8.27 -9.66 -2.45
N GLU A 258 -7.09 -10.23 -2.68
CA GLU A 258 -5.93 -10.02 -1.82
C GLU A 258 -5.58 -8.54 -1.72
N THR A 259 -5.03 -8.15 -0.56
CA THR A 259 -4.53 -6.79 -0.37
C THR A 259 -3.31 -6.60 -1.25
N ARG A 260 -3.27 -5.52 -2.03
CA ARG A 260 -2.19 -5.25 -2.99
C ARG A 260 -1.54 -3.88 -2.74
N PRO A 261 -0.23 -3.75 -2.95
CA PRO A 261 0.45 -2.47 -2.81
C PRO A 261 0.01 -1.47 -3.90
N ALA A 262 -0.07 -0.19 -3.55
CA ALA A 262 -0.33 0.90 -4.49
C ALA A 262 0.96 1.46 -5.15
N GLY A 263 2.12 1.17 -4.56
CA GLY A 263 3.44 1.60 -5.06
C GLY A 263 4.02 2.85 -4.39
N ASP A 264 3.24 3.54 -3.56
CA ASP A 264 3.61 4.71 -2.77
C ASP A 264 3.82 4.39 -1.27
N GLY A 265 3.86 3.11 -0.92
CA GLY A 265 3.92 2.63 0.46
C GLY A 265 2.56 2.46 1.13
N THR A 266 1.46 2.64 0.40
CA THR A 266 0.10 2.31 0.85
C THR A 266 -0.47 1.09 0.15
N PHE A 267 -1.65 0.65 0.59
CA PHE A 267 -2.34 -0.54 0.11
C PHE A 267 -3.73 -0.22 -0.44
N GLN A 268 -4.26 -1.17 -1.19
CA GLN A 268 -5.62 -1.14 -1.73
C GLN A 268 -6.22 -2.55 -1.70
N LYS A 269 -7.53 -2.63 -1.47
CA LYS A 269 -8.31 -3.86 -1.46
C LYS A 269 -9.74 -3.54 -1.88
N TRP A 270 -10.45 -4.54 -2.40
CA TRP A 270 -11.89 -4.41 -2.64
C TRP A 270 -12.61 -5.73 -2.39
N ALA A 271 -13.90 -5.61 -2.10
CA ALA A 271 -14.83 -6.73 -1.98
C ALA A 271 -16.07 -6.43 -2.85
N ALA A 272 -16.52 -7.39 -3.64
CA ALA A 272 -17.70 -7.25 -4.48
C ALA A 272 -18.76 -8.30 -4.15
N VAL A 273 -20.03 -7.96 -4.36
CA VAL A 273 -21.16 -8.88 -4.17
C VAL A 273 -22.18 -8.67 -5.28
N GLY A 274 -22.75 -9.77 -5.79
CA GLY A 274 -23.87 -9.74 -6.72
C GLY A 274 -25.18 -9.49 -5.96
N VAL A 275 -25.98 -8.52 -6.41
CA VAL A 275 -27.22 -8.11 -5.75
C VAL A 275 -28.39 -8.05 -6.73
N PRO A 276 -29.61 -8.40 -6.29
CA PRO A 276 -30.82 -8.16 -7.07
C PRO A 276 -31.05 -6.64 -7.24
N PRO A 277 -31.41 -6.17 -8.45
CA PRO A 277 -31.76 -4.77 -8.68
C PRO A 277 -32.91 -4.32 -7.76
N GLY A 278 -32.75 -3.18 -7.10
CA GLY A 278 -33.70 -2.63 -6.13
C GLY A 278 -33.49 -3.08 -4.68
N GLU A 279 -32.62 -4.06 -4.44
CA GLU A 279 -32.27 -4.51 -3.09
C GLU A 279 -30.92 -3.95 -2.59
N GLU A 280 -30.27 -3.06 -3.34
CA GLU A 280 -28.91 -2.58 -3.07
C GLU A 280 -28.77 -1.95 -1.68
N GLN A 281 -29.84 -1.30 -1.19
CA GLN A 281 -29.86 -0.61 0.10
C GLN A 281 -29.89 -1.55 1.32
N ARG A 282 -30.16 -2.85 1.11
CA ARG A 282 -30.07 -3.91 2.12
C ARG A 282 -28.63 -4.37 2.36
N TYR A 283 -27.73 -4.03 1.44
CA TYR A 283 -26.32 -4.43 1.51
C TYR A 283 -25.47 -3.32 2.11
N THR A 284 -24.62 -3.69 3.05
CA THR A 284 -23.66 -2.80 3.71
C THR A 284 -22.26 -3.41 3.65
N CYS A 285 -21.28 -2.61 3.26
CA CYS A 285 -19.87 -2.97 3.37
C CYS A 285 -19.31 -2.49 4.70
N HIS A 286 -18.68 -3.39 5.44
CA HIS A 286 -17.98 -3.10 6.69
C HIS A 286 -16.47 -3.09 6.45
N VAL A 287 -15.81 -2.02 6.87
CA VAL A 287 -14.35 -1.86 6.74
C VAL A 287 -13.76 -1.68 8.13
N GLN A 288 -12.86 -2.58 8.51
CA GLN A 288 -12.10 -2.51 9.75
C GLN A 288 -10.62 -2.34 9.44
N HIS A 289 -9.98 -1.36 10.05
CA HIS A 289 -8.58 -1.00 9.86
C HIS A 289 -8.07 -0.26 11.09
N GLU A 290 -6.80 -0.44 11.46
CA GLU A 290 -6.16 0.21 12.62
C GLU A 290 -6.18 1.75 12.52
N GLY A 291 -6.12 2.31 11.31
CA GLY A 291 -6.16 3.75 11.08
C GLY A 291 -7.54 4.37 11.31
N LEU A 292 -8.59 3.56 11.48
CA LEU A 292 -9.95 4.02 11.71
C LEU A 292 -10.26 4.10 13.22
N PRO A 293 -10.82 5.22 13.72
CA PRO A 293 -11.25 5.30 15.10
C PRO A 293 -12.41 4.35 15.41
N GLU A 294 -13.29 4.12 14.42
CA GLU A 294 -14.41 3.18 14.46
C GLU A 294 -14.55 2.51 13.09
N PRO A 295 -15.02 1.26 13.01
CA PRO A 295 -15.30 0.59 11.75
C PRO A 295 -16.23 1.40 10.84
N LEU A 296 -15.93 1.46 9.54
CA LEU A 296 -16.82 2.11 8.58
C LEU A 296 -17.91 1.15 8.13
N THR A 297 -19.15 1.64 8.08
CA THR A 297 -20.28 0.95 7.44
C THR A 297 -20.74 1.78 6.24
N LEU A 298 -20.59 1.24 5.04
CA LEU A 298 -20.86 1.93 3.78
C LEU A 298 -22.03 1.29 3.06
N LYS A 299 -22.92 2.12 2.53
CA LYS A 299 -23.95 1.71 1.56
C LYS A 299 -23.65 2.30 0.19
N TRP A 300 -24.24 1.73 -0.85
CA TRP A 300 -24.23 2.39 -2.14
C TRP A 300 -25.12 3.63 -2.10
N GLU A 301 -24.55 4.79 -2.43
CA GLU A 301 -25.30 6.03 -2.62
C GLU A 301 -25.55 6.27 -4.12
N PRO A 302 -26.81 6.30 -4.57
CA PRO A 302 -27.11 6.67 -5.94
C PRO A 302 -26.70 8.13 -6.21
N PRO A 303 -26.21 8.45 -7.42
CA PRO A 303 -25.83 9.82 -7.75
C PRO A 303 -26.99 10.79 -7.49
N SER A 304 -26.72 11.87 -6.76
CA SER A 304 -27.76 12.80 -6.32
C SER A 304 -28.45 13.46 -7.52
N TYR A 305 -29.78 13.59 -7.43
CA TYR A 305 -30.60 14.28 -8.44
C TYR A 305 -30.13 15.73 -8.66
N THR A 306 -29.56 16.34 -7.62
CA THR A 306 -28.95 17.67 -7.62
C THR A 306 -27.77 17.77 -8.58
N PHE A 307 -26.96 16.72 -8.72
CA PHE A 307 -25.85 16.69 -9.68
C PHE A 307 -26.36 16.81 -11.13
N PHE A 308 -27.41 16.06 -11.47
CA PHE A 308 -28.05 16.13 -12.79
C PHE A 308 -28.72 17.49 -13.05
N ILE A 309 -29.33 18.09 -12.02
CA ILE A 309 -29.89 19.45 -12.11
C ILE A 309 -28.79 20.48 -12.37
N ILE A 310 -27.66 20.42 -11.66
CA ILE A 310 -26.55 21.38 -11.83
C ILE A 310 -25.92 21.27 -13.22
N VAL A 311 -25.67 20.05 -13.71
CA VAL A 311 -25.16 19.82 -15.06
C VAL A 311 -26.17 20.30 -16.11
N GLY A 312 -27.47 20.05 -15.89
CA GLY A 312 -28.55 20.53 -16.75
C GLY A 312 -28.63 22.06 -16.82
N ILE A 313 -28.54 22.75 -15.68
CA ILE A 313 -28.55 24.22 -15.61
C ILE A 313 -27.31 24.81 -16.29
N ALA A 314 -26.12 24.25 -16.02
CA ALA A 314 -24.88 24.72 -16.63
C ALA A 314 -24.92 24.56 -18.18
N GLY A 315 -25.38 23.40 -18.66
CA GLY A 315 -25.58 23.18 -20.10
C GLY A 315 -26.60 24.14 -20.72
N GLY A 316 -27.73 24.37 -20.02
CA GLY A 316 -28.75 25.32 -20.45
C GLY A 316 -28.25 26.76 -20.55
N LEU A 317 -27.46 27.23 -19.58
CA LEU A 317 -26.87 28.57 -19.58
C LEU A 317 -25.85 28.76 -20.71
N VAL A 318 -25.03 27.74 -20.98
CA VAL A 318 -24.07 27.79 -22.11
C VAL A 318 -24.82 27.89 -23.45
N LEU A 319 -25.88 27.09 -23.63
CA LEU A 319 -26.71 27.16 -24.84
C LEU A 319 -27.38 28.52 -24.99
N LEU A 320 -27.94 29.08 -23.91
CA LEU A 320 -28.54 30.43 -23.93
C LEU A 320 -27.51 31.51 -24.26
N GLY A 321 -26.30 31.43 -23.69
CA GLY A 321 -25.20 32.34 -24.01
C GLY A 321 -24.79 32.26 -25.48
N ALA A 322 -24.69 31.05 -26.04
CA ALA A 322 -24.37 30.83 -27.45
C ALA A 322 -25.47 31.37 -28.39
N VAL A 323 -26.75 31.18 -28.04
CA VAL A 323 -27.89 31.73 -28.80
C VAL A 323 -27.88 33.26 -28.74
N ALA A 324 -27.66 33.85 -27.56
CA ALA A 324 -27.57 35.30 -27.42
C ALA A 324 -26.41 35.89 -28.24
N ALA A 325 -25.24 35.23 -28.22
CA ALA A 325 -24.09 35.62 -29.04
C ALA A 325 -24.39 35.52 -30.54
N ALA A 326 -25.04 34.43 -30.99
CA ALA A 326 -25.45 34.24 -32.37
C ALA A 326 -26.49 35.30 -32.84
N VAL A 327 -27.46 35.64 -31.97
CA VAL A 327 -28.47 36.67 -32.24
C VAL A 327 -27.83 38.06 -32.32
N MET A 328 -26.90 38.39 -31.41
CA MET A 328 -26.16 39.66 -31.47
C MET A 328 -25.30 39.76 -32.74
N TRP A 329 -24.66 38.66 -33.15
CA TRP A 329 -23.91 38.59 -34.40
C TRP A 329 -24.81 38.77 -35.63
N GLY A 330 -25.99 38.15 -35.64
CA GLY A 330 -27.00 38.31 -36.70
C GLY A 330 -27.54 39.74 -36.80
N ARG A 331 -27.80 40.39 -35.66
CA ARG A 331 -28.24 41.79 -35.62
C ARG A 331 -27.17 42.76 -36.11
N ARG A 332 -25.89 42.54 -35.80
CA ARG A 332 -24.77 43.35 -36.33
C ARG A 332 -24.61 43.22 -37.85
N ARG A 333 -25.00 42.09 -38.46
CA ARG A 333 -24.98 41.91 -39.92
C ARG A 333 -26.19 42.52 -40.65
N SER A 334 -27.31 42.81 -39.96
CA SER A 334 -28.54 43.32 -40.58
C SER A 334 -28.65 44.86 -40.62
N GLY A 335 -27.78 45.59 -39.91
CA GLY A 335 -27.81 47.06 -39.83
C GLY A 335 -27.19 47.82 -41.02
N GLY A 336 -26.93 47.18 -42.16
CA GLY A 336 -26.16 47.77 -43.27
C GLY A 336 -26.84 47.69 -44.65
N LYS A 337 -27.85 48.53 -44.89
CA LYS A 337 -28.38 48.96 -46.21
C LYS A 337 -29.07 50.31 -45.93
N GLY A 338 -28.65 51.49 -46.39
CA GLY A 338 -27.96 51.86 -47.63
C GLY A 338 -28.97 52.49 -48.59
N GLY A 339 -29.13 53.82 -48.56
CA GLY A 339 -30.00 54.57 -49.49
C GLY A 339 -29.89 56.10 -49.34
N SER A 340 -28.98 56.69 -50.13
CA SER A 340 -28.96 58.12 -50.54
C SER A 340 -29.88 58.27 -51.77
N TYR A 341 -30.69 59.31 -52.01
CA TYR A 341 -30.38 60.72 -52.28
C TYR A 341 -31.72 61.50 -52.41
N SER A 342 -31.79 62.76 -51.91
CA SER A 342 -32.30 63.93 -52.65
C SER A 342 -32.24 65.23 -51.83
N GLN A 343 -31.16 65.99 -52.07
CA GLN A 343 -31.02 67.44 -52.29
C GLN A 343 -32.18 68.40 -51.91
N ALA A 344 -31.91 69.41 -51.06
CA ALA A 344 -32.03 70.85 -51.34
C ALA A 344 -31.71 71.76 -50.11
N ALA A 345 -30.85 72.77 -50.35
CA ALA A 345 -30.79 74.16 -49.82
C ALA A 345 -30.96 74.45 -48.30
N SER A 346 -30.26 75.36 -47.63
CA SER A 346 -29.26 76.39 -47.97
C SER A 346 -28.49 76.80 -46.69
N SER A 347 -27.32 77.43 -46.89
CA SER A 347 -26.54 78.35 -46.03
C SER A 347 -27.25 78.99 -44.81
N ASP A 348 -26.62 79.34 -43.69
CA ASP A 348 -25.33 80.04 -43.55
C ASP A 348 -24.84 80.09 -42.07
N SER A 349 -23.55 80.43 -41.90
CA SER A 349 -22.90 81.16 -40.80
C SER A 349 -22.36 80.45 -39.52
N GLY A 350 -21.08 80.78 -39.22
CA GLY A 350 -20.53 80.90 -37.86
C GLY A 350 -19.42 79.92 -37.49
N GLN A 351 -18.17 80.16 -37.88
CA GLN A 351 -17.07 80.69 -37.03
C GLN A 351 -16.53 79.76 -35.92
N GLY A 352 -15.21 79.49 -35.95
CA GLY A 352 -14.44 79.16 -34.75
C GLY A 352 -13.35 78.11 -34.89
N SER A 353 -12.18 78.54 -35.36
CA SER A 353 -10.82 77.96 -35.23
C SER A 353 -10.48 77.59 -33.77
N ASP A 354 -9.51 76.76 -33.35
CA ASP A 354 -8.19 76.31 -33.81
C ASP A 354 -7.85 74.98 -33.03
N VAL A 355 -7.24 73.92 -33.57
CA VAL A 355 -5.79 73.73 -33.88
C VAL A 355 -4.98 73.87 -32.56
N SER A 356 -4.23 72.89 -32.01
CA SER A 356 -3.46 71.78 -32.58
C SER A 356 -2.60 71.06 -31.51
N LEU A 357 -2.07 69.88 -31.91
CA LEU A 357 -0.72 69.32 -31.58
C LEU A 357 -0.48 68.84 -30.13
N SER A 358 0.30 67.80 -29.81
CA SER A 358 1.17 66.86 -30.54
C SER A 358 1.66 65.82 -29.49
N ALA A 359 1.68 64.53 -29.78
CA ALA A 359 2.85 63.73 -30.18
C ALA A 359 3.46 62.85 -29.08
N SER A 360 3.90 61.68 -29.55
CA SER A 360 4.47 60.50 -28.89
C SER A 360 5.80 60.68 -28.16
N LYS A 361 6.05 59.78 -27.19
CA LYS A 361 7.21 58.87 -27.01
C LYS A 361 7.22 58.41 -25.54
N GLY A 362 7.72 57.25 -25.14
CA GLY A 362 8.50 56.21 -25.81
C GLY A 362 8.80 55.09 -24.81
N GLU A 363 9.34 54.00 -25.34
CA GLU A 363 9.89 52.84 -24.62
C GLU A 363 11.05 53.21 -23.69
N THR A 364 11.24 52.47 -22.58
CA THR A 364 12.36 51.52 -22.41
C THR A 364 12.29 50.75 -21.09
N LEU A 365 12.67 49.47 -21.19
CA LEU A 365 13.06 48.46 -20.19
C LEU A 365 11.97 47.87 -19.27
#